data_AF-A0A1Q8LIL8-F1
#
_entry.id   AF-A0A1Q8LIL8-F1
#
_cell.length_a   1.000
_cell.length_b   1.000
_cell.length_c   1.000
_cell.angle_alpha   90.00
_cell.angle_beta   90.00
_cell.angle_gamma   90.00
#
_symmetry.space_group_name_H-M   'P 1'
#
loop_
_entity.id
_entity.type
_entity.pdbx_description
1 polymer ?
#
loop_
_entity_poly.entity_id
_entity_poly.type
_entity_poly.pdbx_seq_one_letter_code
_entity_poly.pdbx_strand_id
1 'polypeptide(L)'
;MVDHAGYFVWASGEAVGWRARRPLGSRRLFRGATADRRFGMSWTRNLAIARDFAVNRQPDGVDDGQVWVGVFAPTQLLAYLGDEREYLVAAADADVVPWSSGDDGWLARLRRWV
;
A
#
# COMPACT_ATOMS: atom_id res chain seq x y z
N MET A 1 7.76 -25.29 4.55
CA MET A 1 6.52 -24.50 4.59
C MET A 1 6.82 -23.34 5.52
N VAL A 2 7.16 -22.17 4.98
CA VAL A 2 7.55 -21.02 5.82
C VAL A 2 6.26 -20.49 6.41
N ASP A 3 6.11 -20.60 7.73
CA ASP A 3 5.03 -19.94 8.48
C ASP A 3 5.19 -18.43 8.21
N HIS A 4 4.43 -17.91 7.26
CA HIS A 4 4.43 -16.48 6.99
C HIS A 4 3.95 -15.82 8.27
N ALA A 5 4.88 -15.10 8.93
CA ALA A 5 4.66 -14.31 10.12
C ALA A 5 3.24 -13.71 10.11
N GLY A 6 2.54 -13.81 11.25
CA GLY A 6 1.15 -13.39 11.38
C GLY A 6 0.89 -11.99 10.84
N TYR A 7 -0.38 -11.67 10.57
CA TYR A 7 -0.76 -10.28 10.30
C TYR A 7 -0.89 -9.52 11.63
N PHE A 8 -0.32 -8.32 11.69
CA PHE A 8 -0.29 -7.51 12.91
C PHE A 8 -0.98 -6.17 12.72
N VAL A 9 -1.56 -5.65 13.79
CA VAL A 9 -2.18 -4.33 13.85
C VAL A 9 -1.57 -3.53 14.99
N TRP A 10 -1.26 -2.26 14.73
CA TRP A 10 -0.89 -1.28 15.74
C TRP A 10 -2.00 -0.22 15.85
N ALA A 11 -2.26 0.28 17.05
CA ALA A 11 -3.09 1.46 17.27
C ALA A 11 -2.37 2.50 18.13
N SER A 12 -3.02 3.67 18.20
CA SER A 12 -2.44 4.91 18.74
C SER A 12 -1.91 4.72 20.14
N GLY A 13 -0.61 4.95 20.27
CA GLY A 13 0.07 4.92 21.56
C GLY A 13 0.46 3.53 22.03
N GLU A 14 0.26 2.48 21.24
CA GLU A 14 0.73 1.14 21.59
C GLU A 14 2.16 0.88 21.11
N ALA A 15 3.03 0.49 22.04
CA ALA A 15 4.43 0.18 21.76
C ALA A 15 4.61 -1.14 20.99
N VAL A 16 3.61 -2.01 21.00
CA VAL A 16 3.64 -3.34 20.36
C VAL A 16 2.35 -3.58 19.59
N GLY A 17 2.48 -4.21 18.43
CA GLY A 17 1.32 -4.61 17.63
C GLY A 17 0.77 -5.92 18.12
N TRP A 18 -0.54 -6.10 18.01
CA TRP A 18 -1.18 -7.37 18.31
C TRP A 18 -1.41 -8.18 17.04
N ARG A 19 -1.34 -9.50 17.17
CA ARG A 19 -1.69 -10.42 16.09
C ARG A 19 -3.19 -10.28 15.80
N ALA A 20 -3.54 -10.15 14.53
CA ALA A 20 -4.91 -10.02 14.07
C ALA A 20 -5.19 -10.96 12.91
N ARG A 21 -6.48 -11.10 12.57
CA ARG A 21 -6.88 -11.79 11.34
C ARG A 21 -6.51 -10.90 10.16
N ARG A 22 -5.75 -11.48 9.24
CA ARG A 22 -5.44 -10.86 7.96
C ARG A 22 -6.74 -10.52 7.20
N PRO A 23 -6.83 -9.35 6.55
CA PRO A 23 -8.01 -8.98 5.77
C PRO A 23 -8.33 -10.04 4.72
N LEU A 24 -9.60 -10.39 4.61
CA LEU A 24 -10.08 -11.23 3.52
C LEU A 24 -10.17 -10.40 2.24
N GLY A 25 -9.75 -11.01 1.12
CA GLY A 25 -9.76 -10.41 -0.22
C GLY A 25 -8.62 -9.42 -0.48
N SER A 26 -8.36 -9.18 -1.76
CA SER A 26 -7.32 -8.25 -2.20
C SER A 26 -7.66 -6.79 -1.88
N ARG A 27 -6.63 -5.96 -1.71
CA ARG A 27 -6.77 -4.53 -1.40
C ARG A 27 -6.14 -3.68 -2.49
N ARG A 28 -6.92 -2.73 -3.03
CA ARG A 28 -6.39 -1.61 -3.79
C ARG A 28 -5.78 -0.62 -2.80
N LEU A 29 -4.50 -0.35 -2.96
CA LEU A 29 -3.76 0.60 -2.13
C LEU A 29 -2.99 1.58 -3.01
N PHE A 30 -2.61 2.70 -2.41
CA PHE A 30 -1.91 3.81 -3.06
C PHE A 30 -0.61 4.14 -2.31
N ARG A 31 0.39 4.63 -3.04
CA ARG A 31 1.66 5.10 -2.49
C ARG A 31 2.13 6.33 -3.25
N GLY A 32 2.53 7.38 -2.53
CA GLY A 32 3.25 8.50 -3.10
C GLY A 32 4.75 8.23 -3.10
N ALA A 33 5.37 8.15 -4.26
CA ALA A 33 6.80 7.88 -4.40
C ALA A 33 7.32 8.27 -5.77
N THR A 34 8.62 8.49 -5.87
CA THR A 34 9.35 8.44 -7.14
C THR A 34 9.26 7.06 -7.81
N ALA A 35 9.59 7.00 -9.10
CA ALA A 35 9.47 5.76 -9.87
C ALA A 35 10.39 4.63 -9.40
N ASP A 36 11.59 4.93 -8.91
CA ASP A 36 12.53 3.97 -8.34
C ASP A 36 12.04 3.41 -6.99
N ARG A 37 11.22 4.16 -6.24
CA ARG A 37 10.72 3.80 -4.90
C ARG A 37 9.27 3.29 -4.89
N ARG A 38 8.70 3.01 -6.06
CA ARG A 38 7.30 2.57 -6.21
C ARG A 38 6.95 1.28 -5.48
N PHE A 39 7.93 0.39 -5.27
CA PHE A 39 7.75 -0.89 -4.56
C PHE A 39 8.13 -0.85 -3.07
N GLY A 40 8.16 0.33 -2.46
CA GLY A 40 8.36 0.45 -1.01
C GLY A 40 7.24 -0.24 -0.20
N MET A 41 7.47 -0.45 1.10
CA MET A 41 6.57 -1.26 1.95
C MET A 41 5.31 -0.53 2.42
N SER A 42 5.32 0.80 2.44
CA SER A 42 4.26 1.64 3.04
C SER A 42 3.19 2.01 1.99
N TRP A 43 1.94 1.61 2.26
CA TRP A 43 0.81 1.80 1.33
C TRP A 43 -0.47 2.19 2.06
N THR A 44 -1.30 3.04 1.48
CA THR A 44 -2.53 3.51 2.14
C THR A 44 -3.77 3.29 1.29
N ARG A 45 -4.94 3.19 1.92
CA ARG A 45 -6.23 3.27 1.21
C ARG A 45 -6.64 4.71 0.89
N ASN A 46 -5.97 5.70 1.49
CA ASN A 46 -6.33 7.10 1.34
C ASN A 46 -5.49 7.76 0.24
N LEU A 47 -6.12 8.02 -0.90
CA LEU A 47 -5.47 8.68 -2.04
C LEU A 47 -4.91 10.06 -1.68
N ALA A 48 -5.54 10.82 -0.77
CA ALA A 48 -5.05 12.13 -0.38
C ALA A 48 -3.72 12.05 0.37
N ILE A 49 -3.54 11.03 1.22
CA ILE A 49 -2.26 10.77 1.90
C ILE A 49 -1.20 10.40 0.86
N ALA A 50 -1.51 9.51 -0.09
CA ALA A 50 -0.56 9.16 -1.14
C ALA A 50 -0.16 10.37 -2.00
N ARG A 51 -1.08 11.29 -2.29
CA ARG A 51 -0.76 12.55 -3.00
C ARG A 51 0.15 13.47 -2.17
N ASP A 52 -0.12 13.63 -0.88
CA ASP A 52 0.74 14.41 0.01
C ASP A 52 2.17 13.86 0.02
N PHE A 53 2.31 12.53 0.06
CA PHE A 53 3.63 11.90 -0.02
C PHE A 53 4.31 12.15 -1.36
N ALA A 54 3.59 12.03 -2.47
CA ALA A 54 4.13 12.27 -3.82
C ALA A 54 4.65 13.69 -3.99
N VAL A 55 3.96 14.69 -3.42
CA VAL A 55 4.28 16.12 -3.66
C VAL A 55 5.16 16.72 -2.57
N ASN A 56 4.90 16.39 -1.30
CA ASN A 56 5.45 17.15 -0.16
C ASN A 56 6.45 16.35 0.69
N ARG A 57 6.60 15.04 0.45
CA ARG A 57 7.43 14.17 1.32
C ARG A 57 8.50 13.41 0.55
N GLN A 58 8.85 13.89 -0.63
CA GLN A 58 10.06 13.43 -1.30
C GLN A 58 11.29 14.06 -0.64
N PRO A 59 12.47 13.43 -0.72
CA PRO A 59 13.71 14.05 -0.28
C PRO A 59 13.93 15.41 -0.95
N ASP A 60 14.62 16.33 -0.28
CA ASP A 60 14.95 17.64 -0.85
C ASP A 60 15.66 17.49 -2.20
N GLY A 61 15.17 18.23 -3.20
CA GLY A 61 15.68 18.18 -4.58
C GLY A 61 15.11 17.06 -5.46
N VAL A 62 14.06 16.37 -5.00
CA VAL A 62 13.33 15.35 -5.76
C VAL A 62 11.91 15.85 -6.08
N ASP A 63 11.67 16.20 -7.33
CA ASP A 63 10.40 16.82 -7.78
C ASP A 63 9.50 15.88 -8.61
N ASP A 64 9.92 14.64 -8.87
CA ASP A 64 9.26 13.67 -9.75
C ASP A 64 8.42 12.61 -9.01
N GLY A 65 7.98 12.93 -7.79
CA GLY A 65 7.09 12.08 -7.02
C GLY A 65 5.71 11.97 -7.69
N GLN A 66 5.17 10.74 -7.74
CA GLN A 66 3.83 10.49 -8.27
C GLN A 66 3.08 9.46 -7.43
N VAL A 67 1.78 9.32 -7.71
CA VAL A 67 0.96 8.30 -7.06
C VAL A 67 1.04 6.99 -7.84
N TRP A 68 1.30 5.93 -7.12
CA TRP A 68 1.25 4.55 -7.59
C TRP A 68 0.04 3.85 -6.99
N VAL A 69 -0.54 2.92 -7.74
CA VAL A 69 -1.65 2.08 -7.29
C VAL A 69 -1.30 0.61 -7.53
N GLY A 70 -1.64 -0.23 -6.56
CA GLY A 70 -1.47 -1.68 -6.66
C GLY A 70 -2.63 -2.44 -6.04
N VAL A 71 -2.82 -3.69 -6.47
CA VAL A 71 -3.77 -4.63 -5.86
C VAL A 71 -3.00 -5.73 -5.17
N PHE A 72 -3.14 -5.81 -3.85
CA PHE A 72 -2.37 -6.73 -3.02
C PHE A 72 -3.27 -7.84 -2.50
N ALA A 73 -2.88 -9.09 -2.76
CA ALA A 73 -3.52 -10.26 -2.17
C ALA A 73 -3.35 -10.26 -0.64
N PRO A 74 -4.23 -10.94 0.11
CA PRO A 74 -4.10 -11.04 1.56
C PRO A 74 -2.69 -11.42 2.03
N THR A 75 -2.06 -12.39 1.36
CA THR A 75 -0.72 -12.90 1.71
C THR A 75 0.39 -11.85 1.59
N GLN A 76 0.16 -10.78 0.80
CA GLN A 76 1.09 -9.67 0.66
C GLN A 76 0.90 -8.60 1.74
N LEU A 77 -0.21 -8.65 2.51
CA LEU A 77 -0.46 -7.73 3.62
C LEU A 77 0.24 -8.27 4.88
N LEU A 78 1.27 -7.55 5.30
CA LEU A 78 2.13 -7.91 6.44
C LEU A 78 1.58 -7.33 7.73
N ALA A 79 1.18 -6.06 7.71
CA ALA A 79 0.61 -5.38 8.88
C ALA A 79 -0.30 -4.22 8.50
N TYR A 80 -1.00 -3.67 9.49
CA TYR A 80 -1.71 -2.41 9.41
C TYR A 80 -1.39 -1.50 10.60
N LEU A 81 -0.92 -0.30 10.29
CA LEU A 81 -0.61 0.77 11.23
C LEU A 81 -1.86 1.66 11.31
N GLY A 82 -2.64 1.48 12.37
CA GLY A 82 -3.97 2.06 12.51
C GLY A 82 -3.98 3.58 12.46
N ASP A 83 -2.99 4.20 13.09
CA ASP A 83 -2.93 5.66 13.25
C ASP A 83 -2.48 6.34 11.97
N GLU A 84 -1.54 5.70 11.28
CA GLU A 84 -1.03 6.13 9.99
C GLU A 84 -1.99 5.75 8.84
N ARG A 85 -3.01 4.94 9.14
CA ARG A 85 -3.96 4.38 8.16
C ARG A 85 -3.23 3.70 7.01
N GLU A 86 -2.18 2.97 7.37
CA GLU A 86 -1.18 2.43 6.46
C GLU A 86 -1.13 0.90 6.55
N TYR A 87 -0.90 0.26 5.42
CA TYR A 87 -0.55 -1.14 5.29
C TYR A 87 0.94 -1.28 5.00
N LEU A 88 1.59 -2.18 5.74
CA LEU A 88 2.88 -2.71 5.35
C LEU A 88 2.65 -3.88 4.39
N VAL A 89 3.24 -3.80 3.19
CA VAL A 89 3.04 -4.80 2.14
C VAL A 89 4.35 -5.31 1.56
N ALA A 90 4.35 -6.58 1.16
CA ALA A 90 5.39 -7.16 0.32
C ALA A 90 5.13 -6.80 -1.15
N ALA A 91 5.67 -5.65 -1.61
CA ALA A 91 5.36 -5.09 -2.93
C ALA A 91 6.26 -5.58 -4.08
N ALA A 92 7.34 -6.32 -3.82
CA ALA A 92 8.36 -6.65 -4.83
C ALA A 92 7.79 -7.35 -6.08
N ASP A 93 6.75 -8.17 -5.91
CA ASP A 93 6.09 -8.91 -7.00
C ASP A 93 4.66 -8.40 -7.30
N ALA A 94 4.30 -7.21 -6.79
CA ALA A 94 2.97 -6.66 -6.98
C ALA A 94 2.83 -5.98 -8.35
N ASP A 95 1.64 -6.11 -8.96
CA ASP A 95 1.26 -5.30 -10.11
C ASP A 95 1.00 -3.87 -9.65
N VAL A 96 1.95 -2.99 -9.93
CA VAL A 96 1.97 -1.58 -9.51
C VAL A 96 2.06 -0.71 -10.76
N VAL A 97 1.07 0.16 -10.93
CA VAL A 97 0.96 1.07 -12.07
C VAL A 97 0.86 2.52 -11.59
N PRO A 98 1.26 3.51 -12.41
CA PRO A 98 0.99 4.91 -12.11
C PRO A 98 -0.52 5.13 -11.99
N TRP A 99 -0.96 5.88 -10.98
CA TRP A 99 -2.35 6.25 -10.82
C TRP A 99 -2.67 7.48 -11.66
N SER A 100 -3.65 7.37 -12.56
CA SER A 100 -4.26 8.51 -13.24
C SER A 100 -5.72 8.69 -12.80
N SER A 101 -6.23 9.92 -12.87
CA SER A 101 -7.63 10.25 -12.50
C SER A 101 -8.69 9.55 -13.36
N GLY A 102 -8.30 8.89 -14.46
CA GLY A 102 -9.16 8.07 -15.30
C GLY A 102 -9.19 6.56 -14.96
N ASP A 103 -8.37 6.09 -14.01
CA ASP A 103 -8.14 4.64 -13.75
C ASP A 103 -9.17 3.95 -12.86
N ASP A 104 -10.32 4.58 -12.59
CA ASP A 104 -11.40 3.90 -11.86
C ASP A 104 -11.99 2.71 -12.65
N GLY A 105 -11.70 2.61 -13.95
CA GLY A 105 -12.03 1.46 -14.80
C GLY A 105 -11.08 0.26 -14.70
N TRP A 106 -9.85 0.41 -14.19
CA TRP A 106 -8.85 -0.68 -14.19
C TRP A 106 -9.22 -1.83 -13.23
N LEU A 107 -9.89 -1.52 -12.11
CA LEU A 107 -10.42 -2.53 -11.18
C LEU A 107 -11.42 -3.50 -11.84
N ALA A 108 -12.12 -3.07 -12.89
CA ALA A 108 -13.06 -3.93 -13.63
C ALA A 108 -12.34 -5.01 -14.45
N ARG A 109 -11.08 -4.79 -14.85
CA ARG A 109 -10.27 -5.76 -15.61
C ARG A 109 -9.66 -6.85 -14.72
N LEU A 110 -9.24 -6.52 -13.49
CA LEU A 110 -8.67 -7.50 -12.55
C LEU A 110 -9.72 -8.41 -11.89
N ARG A 111 -10.98 -7.97 -11.79
CA ARG A 111 -12.09 -8.82 -11.34
C ARG A 111 -12.44 -9.98 -12.28
N ARG A 112 -11.84 -10.05 -13.47
CA ARG A 112 -12.08 -11.14 -14.43
C ARG A 112 -11.23 -12.40 -14.15
N TRP A 113 -10.30 -12.34 -13.19
CA TRP A 113 -9.38 -13.44 -12.86
C TRP A 113 -9.42 -13.87 -11.39
N VAL A 114 -10.61 -13.83 -10.77
CA VAL A 114 -10.91 -14.52 -9.50
C VAL A 114 -12.13 -15.39 -9.69
#